data_AF-A0ABC9YAY4-F1
#
_entry.id   AF-A0ABC9YAY4-F1
#
_cell.length_a   1.000
_cell.length_b   1.000
_cell.length_c   1.000
_cell.angle_alpha   90.00
_cell.angle_beta   90.00
_cell.angle_gamma   90.00
#
_symmetry.space_group_name_H-M   'P 1'
#
loop_
_entity.id
_entity.type
_entity.pdbx_description
1 polymer ?
#
loop_
_entity_poly.entity_id
_entity_poly.type
_entity_poly.pdbx_seq_one_letter_code
_entity_poly.pdbx_strand_id
1 'polypeptide(L)'
;MRGGGVTLYIKKWIECEELSLKNSHEQVESLWVRIRDRGNKGNLVVGVYYRPPDQGEPIDKAFLLQLQEASCSQALILLGDFDHLLMEKWHGDL
;
A
#
# COMPACT_ATOMS: atom_id res chain seq x y z
N MET A 1 -8.89 -10.28 20.28
CA MET A 1 -8.27 -9.03 19.82
C MET A 1 -9.02 -8.62 18.56
N ARG A 2 -9.54 -7.38 18.48
CA ARG A 2 -10.25 -6.87 17.30
C ARG A 2 -9.26 -6.01 16.51
N GLY A 3 -8.80 -6.50 15.36
CA GLY A 3 -7.85 -5.78 14.49
C GLY A 3 -8.45 -4.47 14.00
N GLY A 4 -7.61 -3.44 13.89
CA GLY A 4 -8.01 -2.07 13.56
C GLY A 4 -8.51 -1.93 12.13
N GLY A 5 -7.87 -2.63 11.19
CA GLY A 5 -8.30 -2.70 9.80
C GLY A 5 -8.18 -1.37 9.04
N VAL A 6 -7.84 -1.46 7.75
CA VAL A 6 -7.79 -0.30 6.85
C VAL A 6 -9.01 -0.28 5.94
N THR A 7 -9.44 0.91 5.53
CA THR A 7 -10.51 1.07 4.54
C THR A 7 -10.21 2.23 3.61
N LEU A 8 -10.58 2.09 2.33
CA LEU A 8 -10.45 3.12 1.32
C LEU A 8 -11.80 3.30 0.61
N TYR A 9 -12.33 4.51 0.63
CA TYR A 9 -13.55 4.86 -0.10
C TYR A 9 -13.22 5.53 -1.43
N ILE A 10 -13.69 4.93 -2.52
CA ILE A 10 -13.51 5.47 -3.87
C ILE A 10 -14.88 5.82 -4.44
N LYS A 11 -14.98 7.01 -5.04
CA LYS A 11 -16.20 7.47 -5.70
C LYS A 11 -16.53 6.54 -6.88
N LYS A 12 -17.80 6.14 -7.00
CA LYS A 12 -18.28 5.15 -7.98
C LYS A 12 -17.92 5.45 -9.45
N TRP A 13 -17.74 6.72 -9.81
CA TRP A 13 -17.37 7.11 -11.18
C TRP A 13 -15.87 7.04 -11.48
N ILE A 14 -15.05 6.73 -10.47
CA ILE A 14 -13.62 6.45 -10.65
C ILE A 14 -13.49 4.95 -10.95
N GLU A 15 -12.79 4.63 -12.03
CA GLU A 15 -12.48 3.24 -12.36
C GLU A 15 -11.29 2.78 -11.53
N CYS A 16 -11.50 1.74 -10.74
CA CYS A 16 -10.46 1.15 -9.93
C CYS A 16 -10.62 -0.36 -9.81
N GLU A 17 -9.53 -1.03 -9.44
CA GLU A 17 -9.53 -2.44 -9.07
C GLU A 17 -8.62 -2.66 -7.87
N GLU A 18 -8.98 -3.59 -7.00
CA GLU A 18 -8.10 -4.05 -5.93
C GLU A 18 -6.96 -4.90 -6.51
N LEU A 19 -5.75 -4.70 -6.00
CA LEU A 19 -4.57 -5.44 -6.40
C LEU A 19 -4.22 -6.48 -5.34
N SER A 20 -4.07 -7.73 -5.77
CA SER A 20 -3.46 -8.78 -4.94
C SER A 20 -1.97 -8.88 -5.24
N LEU A 21 -1.15 -8.33 -4.35
CA LEU A 21 0.31 -8.36 -4.48
C LEU A 21 0.88 -9.70 -3.98
N LYS A 22 2.00 -10.16 -4.56
CA LYS A 22 2.56 -11.49 -4.32
C LYS A 22 3.09 -11.71 -2.91
N ASN A 23 3.32 -10.62 -2.18
CA ASN A 23 3.75 -10.62 -0.78
C ASN A 23 2.63 -10.24 0.19
N SER A 24 1.36 -10.52 -0.17
CA SER A 24 0.17 -10.40 0.68
C SER A 24 0.16 -11.44 1.79
N HIS A 25 1.17 -11.38 2.67
CA HIS A 25 1.08 -12.06 3.95
C HIS A 25 -0.14 -11.50 4.68
N GLU A 26 -1.08 -12.35 5.09
CA GLU A 26 -2.36 -11.93 5.70
C GLU A 26 -2.20 -11.05 6.95
N GLN A 27 -0.99 -11.01 7.50
CA GLN A 27 -0.63 -10.19 8.67
C GLN A 27 -0.27 -8.74 8.31
N VAL A 28 0.00 -8.42 7.04
CA VAL A 28 0.26 -7.03 6.63
C VAL A 28 -1.09 -6.33 6.51
N GLU A 29 -1.37 -5.38 7.40
CA GLU A 29 -2.58 -4.55 7.34
C GLU A 29 -2.45 -3.47 6.25
N SER A 30 -2.57 -3.90 4.98
CA SER A 30 -2.49 -3.02 3.81
C SER A 30 -3.59 -3.29 2.79
N LEU A 31 -3.97 -2.25 2.06
CA LEU A 31 -4.88 -2.30 0.93
C LEU A 31 -4.25 -1.62 -0.29
N TRP A 32 -4.31 -2.27 -1.44
CA TRP A 32 -3.73 -1.78 -2.69
C TRP A 32 -4.81 -1.67 -3.76
N VAL A 33 -4.90 -0.50 -4.37
CA VAL A 33 -5.89 -0.23 -5.41
C VAL A 33 -5.22 0.42 -6.61
N ARG A 34 -5.49 -0.10 -7.80
CA ARG A 34 -5.12 0.52 -9.07
C ARG A 34 -6.27 1.37 -9.56
N ILE A 35 -6.04 2.67 -9.66
CA ILE A 35 -6.93 3.63 -10.32
C ILE A 35 -6.52 3.71 -11.80
N ARG A 36 -7.49 3.47 -12.68
CA ARG A 36 -7.30 3.54 -14.12
C ARG A 36 -7.64 4.94 -14.60
N ASP A 37 -6.72 5.57 -15.32
CA ASP A 37 -7.03 6.81 -16.02
C ASP A 37 -7.80 6.52 -17.30
N ARG A 38 -8.92 7.22 -17.50
CA ARG A 38 -9.71 7.13 -18.74
C ARG A 38 -9.00 7.80 -19.94
N GLY A 39 -8.05 8.70 -19.68
CA GLY A 39 -7.31 9.47 -20.67
C GLY A 39 -6.00 8.84 -21.16
N ASN A 40 -5.70 7.59 -20.79
CA ASN A 40 -4.50 6.86 -21.18
C ASN A 40 -3.18 7.46 -20.64
N LYS A 41 -3.23 8.27 -19.57
CA LYS A 41 -2.04 8.89 -18.94
C LYS A 41 -1.28 7.96 -17.98
N GLY A 42 -1.56 6.67 -18.04
CA GLY A 42 -1.01 5.67 -17.12
C GLY A 42 -1.91 5.40 -15.92
N ASN A 43 -1.63 4.31 -15.23
CA ASN A 43 -2.35 3.92 -14.03
C ASN A 43 -1.69 4.53 -12.78
N LEU A 44 -2.50 4.81 -11.78
CA LEU A 44 -2.08 5.25 -10.45
C LEU A 44 -2.35 4.10 -9.47
N VAL A 45 -1.36 3.72 -8.68
CA VAL A 45 -1.55 2.82 -7.54
C VAL A 45 -1.72 3.68 -6.29
N VAL A 46 -2.71 3.32 -5.47
CA VAL A 46 -2.90 3.84 -4.13
C VAL A 46 -2.72 2.69 -3.15
N GLY A 47 -1.71 2.79 -2.29
CA GLY A 47 -1.51 1.91 -1.15
C GLY A 47 -1.99 2.58 0.13
N VAL A 48 -2.72 1.84 0.95
CA VAL A 48 -3.02 2.21 2.34
C VAL A 48 -2.36 1.20 3.25
N TYR A 49 -1.64 1.66 4.26
CA TYR A 49 -0.94 0.79 5.20
C TYR A 49 -1.16 1.25 6.64
N TYR A 50 -1.38 0.29 7.53
CA TYR A 50 -1.39 0.51 8.96
C TYR A 50 -0.32 -0.38 9.59
N ARG A 51 0.57 0.22 10.38
CA ARG A 51 1.56 -0.51 11.17
C ARG A 51 1.09 -0.59 12.63
N PRO A 52 0.58 -1.74 13.10
CA PRO A 52 0.28 -1.93 14.52
C PRO A 52 1.51 -1.66 15.41
N PRO A 53 1.33 -1.12 16.63
CA PRO A 53 2.44 -0.79 17.53
C PRO A 53 3.33 -1.99 17.91
N ASP A 54 2.77 -3.19 17.91
CA ASP A 54 3.44 -4.46 18.22
C ASP A 54 3.99 -5.17 16.97
N GLN A 55 3.90 -4.54 15.79
CA GLN A 55 4.36 -5.12 14.55
C GLN A 55 5.89 -5.28 14.53
N GLY A 56 6.34 -6.50 14.25
CA GLY A 56 7.74 -6.85 14.12
C GLY A 56 8.32 -6.63 12.73
N GLU A 57 9.65 -6.62 12.67
CA GLU A 57 10.45 -6.40 11.45
C GLU A 57 10.14 -7.34 10.26
N PRO A 58 9.74 -8.62 10.45
CA PRO A 58 9.34 -9.47 9.32
C PRO A 58 8.12 -8.97 8.56
N ILE A 59 7.14 -8.38 9.25
CA ILE A 59 5.92 -7.84 8.62
C ILE A 59 6.25 -6.52 7.93
N ASP A 60 7.12 -5.70 8.52
CA ASP A 60 7.65 -4.48 7.87
C ASP A 60 8.37 -4.83 6.55
N LYS A 61 9.19 -5.88 6.54
CA LYS A 61 9.86 -6.37 5.32
C LYS A 61 8.85 -6.87 4.27
N ALA A 62 7.82 -7.61 4.69
CA ALA A 62 6.79 -8.08 3.77
C ALA A 62 6.05 -6.90 3.11
N PHE A 63 5.74 -5.86 3.88
CA PHE A 63 5.18 -4.61 3.36
C PHE A 63 6.11 -3.92 2.36
N LEU A 64 7.42 -3.83 2.65
CA LEU A 64 8.39 -3.23 1.73
C LEU A 64 8.46 -3.99 0.38
N LEU A 65 8.30 -5.31 0.39
CA LEU A 65 8.25 -6.10 -0.85
C LEU A 65 6.96 -5.85 -1.65
N GLN A 66 5.81 -5.69 -0.97
CA GLN A 66 4.56 -5.29 -1.63
C GLN A 66 4.71 -3.90 -2.26
N LEU A 67 5.28 -2.97 -1.50
CA LEU A 67 5.53 -1.61 -1.93
C LEU A 67 6.43 -1.56 -3.18
N GLN A 68 7.51 -2.32 -3.19
CA GLN A 68 8.40 -2.45 -4.35
C GLN A 68 7.67 -3.02 -5.57
N GLU A 69 6.80 -4.02 -5.38
CA GLU A 69 5.99 -4.56 -6.47
C GLU A 69 5.01 -3.51 -7.03
N ALA A 70 4.37 -2.73 -6.14
CA ALA A 70 3.44 -1.68 -6.50
C ALA A 70 4.11 -0.48 -7.22
N SER A 71 5.35 -0.15 -6.84
CA SER A 71 6.09 1.01 -7.40
C SER A 71 6.74 0.72 -8.76
N CYS A 72 6.91 -0.55 -9.14
CA CYS A 72 7.75 -1.01 -10.24
C CYS A 72 7.42 -0.39 -11.62
N SER A 73 6.19 0.07 -11.90
CA SER A 73 5.84 0.61 -13.23
C SER A 73 4.70 1.64 -13.23
N GLN A 74 4.26 2.10 -12.08
CA GLN A 74 3.06 2.93 -11.95
C GLN A 74 3.36 4.08 -11.00
N ALA A 75 2.72 5.23 -11.22
CA ALA A 75 2.73 6.28 -10.22
C ALA A 75 2.12 5.71 -8.93
N LEU A 76 2.73 5.99 -7.79
CA LEU A 76 2.31 5.45 -6.51
C LEU A 76 2.02 6.59 -5.53
N ILE A 77 0.87 6.50 -4.86
CA ILE A 77 0.57 7.25 -3.64
C ILE A 77 0.48 6.23 -2.51
N LEU A 78 1.26 6.46 -1.45
CA LEU A 78 1.20 5.66 -0.24
C LEU A 78 0.63 6.50 0.91
N LEU A 79 -0.41 5.97 1.55
CA LEU A 79 -1.10 6.57 2.68
C LEU A 79 -1.06 5.60 3.86
N GLY A 80 -1.16 6.10 5.07
CA GLY A 80 -1.15 5.22 6.21
C GLY A 80 -0.74 5.85 7.52
N ASP A 81 -0.82 5.02 8.55
CA ASP A 81 -0.12 5.25 9.81
C ASP A 81 1.14 4.40 9.80
N PHE A 82 2.26 5.06 9.57
CA PHE A 82 3.56 4.42 9.38
C PHE A 82 4.30 4.20 10.69
N ASP A 83 3.82 4.82 11.78
CA ASP A 83 4.59 5.03 13.01
C ASP A 83 5.97 5.70 12.73
N HIS A 84 6.69 6.16 13.77
CA HIS A 84 7.88 7.01 13.58
C HIS A 84 9.07 6.30 12.87
N LEU A 85 9.07 4.95 12.80
CA LEU A 85 10.21 4.14 12.33
C LEU A 85 10.24 3.88 10.82
N LEU A 86 9.11 3.95 10.11
CA LEU A 86 9.11 3.66 8.66
C LEU A 86 9.71 4.81 7.84
N MET A 87 9.58 6.05 8.31
CA MET A 87 10.02 7.25 7.58
C MET A 87 11.55 7.42 7.54
N GLU A 88 12.30 6.92 8.53
CA GLU A 88 13.77 7.02 8.53
C GLU A 88 14.45 6.11 7.49
N LYS A 89 13.78 5.03 7.06
CA LYS A 89 14.31 4.09 6.05
C LYS A 89 13.93 4.45 4.61
N TRP A 90 12.97 5.35 4.42
CA TRP A 90 12.50 5.77 3.10
C TRP A 90 13.40 6.86 2.48
N HIS A 91 14.68 6.56 2.32
CA HIS A 91 15.54 7.35 1.44
C HIS A 91 15.54 6.72 0.05
N GLY A 92 14.52 7.07 -0.74
CA GLY A 92 14.54 7.24 -2.21
C GLY A 92 15.15 6.20 -3.16
N ASP A 93 15.73 5.11 -2.68
CA ASP A 93 16.54 4.21 -3.49
C ASP A 93 15.73 2.94 -3.82
N LEU A 94 14.97 3.08 -4.91
CA LEU A 94 14.34 1.99 -5.67
C LEU A 94 14.74 2.11 -7.13
#